data_AF-A0A948YWU3-F1
#
_entry.id   AF-A0A948YWU3-F1
#
_cell.length_a   1.000
_cell.length_b   1.000
_cell.length_c   1.000
_cell.angle_alpha   90.00
_cell.angle_beta   90.00
_cell.angle_gamma   90.00
#
_symmetry.space_group_name_H-M   'P 1'
#
loop_
_entity.id
_entity.type
_entity.pdbx_description
1 polymer ?
#
loop_
_entity_poly.entity_id
_entity_poly.type
_entity_poly.pdbx_seq_one_letter_code
_entity_poly.pdbx_strand_id
1 'polypeptide(L)'
;MTTRKERALINFKKTQGLMLKIIKMVETDKYCIDIMQQNLAAVGLLRSAHQMLMENHLNTCFKMAMGTKNEKMKQEKAQEILKVTKLFNK
;
A
#
# COMPACT_ATOMS: atom_id res chain seq x y z
N MET A 1 14.53 15.09 2.54
CA MET A 1 13.08 14.80 2.58
C MET A 1 12.87 13.38 2.10
N THR A 2 12.47 12.45 2.97
CA THR A 2 12.21 11.07 2.55
C THR A 2 10.98 11.04 1.65
N THR A 3 11.11 10.53 0.43
CA THR A 3 9.96 10.46 -0.50
C THR A 3 8.85 9.59 0.10
N ARG A 4 7.57 9.84 -0.25
CA ARG A 4 6.46 8.99 0.23
C ARG A 4 6.64 7.52 -0.18
N LYS A 5 7.33 7.27 -1.30
CA LYS A 5 7.75 5.93 -1.73
C LYS A 5 8.74 5.27 -0.75
N GLU A 6 9.69 6.01 -0.20
CA GLU A 6 10.62 5.47 0.83
C GLU A 6 9.87 5.09 2.11
N ARG A 7 8.89 5.89 2.53
CA ARG A 7 8.05 5.53 3.70
C ARG A 7 7.21 4.28 3.44
N ALA A 8 6.64 4.14 2.24
CA ALA A 8 5.96 2.90 1.84
C ALA A 8 6.92 1.70 1.83
N LEU A 9 8.15 1.86 1.35
CA LEU A 9 9.19 0.82 1.37
C LEU A 9 9.52 0.37 2.80
N ILE A 10 9.64 1.30 3.74
CA ILE A 10 9.87 0.97 5.16
C ILE A 10 8.73 0.09 5.69
N ASN A 11 7.47 0.44 5.39
CA ASN A 11 6.32 -0.37 5.79
C ASN A 11 6.34 -1.75 5.14
N PHE A 12 6.68 -1.87 3.86
CA PHE A 12 6.82 -3.18 3.20
C PHE A 12 7.90 -4.05 3.85
N LYS A 13 9.06 -3.48 4.19
CA LYS A 13 10.13 -4.19 4.92
C LYS A 13 9.67 -4.65 6.31
N LYS A 14 8.93 -3.81 7.03
CA LYS A 14 8.33 -4.20 8.33
C LYS A 14 7.31 -5.33 8.17
N THR A 15 6.44 -5.25 7.17
CA THR A 15 5.48 -6.32 6.85
C THR A 15 6.21 -7.62 6.52
N GLN A 16 7.29 -7.58 5.74
CA GLN A 16 8.10 -8.77 5.44
C GLN A 16 8.60 -9.45 6.72
N GLY A 17 9.13 -8.68 7.68
CA GLY A 17 9.54 -9.21 8.99
C GLY A 17 8.39 -9.81 9.79
N LEU A 18 7.21 -9.17 9.78
CA LEU A 18 6.01 -9.72 10.42
C LEU A 18 5.54 -11.02 9.77
N MET A 19 5.60 -11.13 8.44
CA MET A 19 5.22 -12.35 7.73
C MET A 19 6.12 -13.53 8.12
N LEU A 20 7.43 -13.32 8.20
CA LEU A 20 8.37 -14.34 8.67
C LEU A 20 8.04 -14.78 10.11
N LYS A 21 7.68 -13.83 10.98
CA LYS A 21 7.25 -14.12 12.35
C LYS A 21 5.95 -14.92 12.38
N ILE A 22 4.94 -14.52 11.62
CA ILE A 22 3.62 -15.20 11.54
C ILE A 22 3.80 -16.65 11.06
N ILE A 23 4.59 -16.87 10.02
CA ILE A 23 4.90 -18.22 9.51
C ILE A 23 5.49 -19.08 10.63
N LYS A 24 6.52 -18.57 11.33
CA LYS A 24 7.12 -19.29 12.45
C LYS A 24 6.13 -19.54 13.60
N MET A 25 5.21 -18.61 13.86
CA MET A 25 4.18 -18.79 14.89
C MET A 25 3.22 -19.93 14.52
N VAL A 26 2.85 -20.06 13.25
CA VAL A 26 2.03 -21.19 12.76
C VAL A 26 2.80 -22.50 12.83
N GLU A 27 4.06 -22.52 12.36
CA GLU A 27 4.92 -23.71 12.39
C GLU A 27 5.20 -24.22 13.82
N THR A 28 5.13 -23.34 14.82
CA THR A 28 5.38 -23.66 16.23
C THR A 28 4.11 -23.71 17.07
N ASP A 29 2.95 -23.87 16.43
CA ASP A 29 1.62 -24.05 17.04
C ASP A 29 1.30 -23.00 18.12
N LYS A 30 1.58 -21.72 17.81
CA LYS A 30 1.27 -20.60 18.72
C LYS A 30 -0.22 -20.33 18.76
N TYR A 31 -0.64 -19.72 19.87
CA TYR A 31 -2.04 -19.39 20.12
C TYR A 31 -2.64 -18.54 19.01
N CYS A 32 -3.80 -18.97 18.50
CA CYS A 32 -4.43 -18.39 17.32
C CYS A 32 -4.68 -16.88 17.44
N ILE A 33 -5.04 -16.39 18.63
CA ILE A 33 -5.30 -14.96 18.84
C ILE A 33 -4.03 -14.13 18.62
N ASP A 34 -2.87 -14.61 19.06
CA ASP A 34 -1.60 -13.90 18.87
C ASP A 34 -1.24 -13.83 17.38
N ILE A 35 -1.46 -14.93 16.64
CA ILE A 35 -1.27 -14.99 15.19
C ILE A 35 -2.19 -13.98 14.50
N MET A 36 -3.47 -13.95 14.88
CA MET A 36 -4.45 -13.01 14.33
C MET A 36 -4.04 -11.56 14.58
N GLN A 37 -3.54 -11.23 15.78
CA GLN A 37 -3.06 -9.89 16.09
C GLN A 37 -1.84 -9.48 15.24
N GLN A 38 -0.87 -10.39 15.06
CA GLN A 38 0.28 -10.10 14.19
C GLN A 38 -0.15 -9.94 12.72
N ASN A 39 -1.10 -10.75 12.25
CA ASN A 39 -1.67 -10.63 10.91
C ASN A 39 -2.36 -9.28 10.70
N LEU A 40 -3.17 -8.83 11.68
CA LEU A 40 -3.81 -7.51 11.62
C LEU A 40 -2.78 -6.37 11.60
N ALA A 41 -1.67 -6.50 12.33
CA ALA A 41 -0.57 -5.54 12.27
C ALA A 41 0.08 -5.49 10.86
N ALA A 42 0.27 -6.65 10.23
CA ALA A 42 0.79 -6.73 8.85
C ALA A 42 -0.17 -6.07 7.84
N VAL A 43 -1.47 -6.33 7.96
CA VAL A 43 -2.52 -5.68 7.14
C VAL A 43 -2.53 -4.16 7.34
N GLY A 44 -2.39 -3.69 8.58
CA GLY A 44 -2.32 -2.26 8.89
C GLY A 44 -1.14 -1.57 8.20
N LEU A 45 0.05 -2.19 8.23
CA LEU A 45 1.23 -1.67 7.53
C LEU A 45 1.06 -1.65 6.01
N LEU A 46 0.45 -2.69 5.43
CA LEU A 46 0.17 -2.76 4.00
C LEU A 46 -0.82 -1.67 3.56
N ARG A 47 -1.91 -1.46 4.33
CA ARG A 47 -2.87 -0.37 4.09
C ARG A 47 -2.19 0.99 4.16
N SER A 48 -1.36 1.21 5.18
CA SER A 48 -0.59 2.45 5.34
C SER A 48 0.37 2.69 4.17
N ALA A 49 1.10 1.66 3.73
CA ALA A 49 1.99 1.75 2.58
C ALA A 49 1.22 2.08 1.28
N HIS A 50 0.06 1.45 1.07
CA HIS A 50 -0.80 1.73 -0.07
C HIS A 50 -1.27 3.19 -0.09
N GLN A 51 -1.74 3.72 1.04
CA GLN A 51 -2.14 5.12 1.16
C GLN A 51 -0.99 6.08 0.84
N MET A 52 0.22 5.80 1.34
CA MET A 52 1.40 6.62 1.04
C MET A 52 1.72 6.63 -0.46
N LEU A 53 1.59 5.49 -1.15
CA LEU A 53 1.81 5.40 -2.60
C LEU A 53 0.73 6.12 -3.39
N MET A 54 -0.55 5.98 -3.00
CA MET A 54 -1.66 6.68 -3.62
C MET A 54 -1.48 8.19 -3.51
N GLU A 55 -1.18 8.69 -2.32
CA GLU A 55 -0.95 10.12 -2.09
C GLU A 55 0.27 10.64 -2.85
N ASN A 56 1.33 9.83 -2.98
CA ASN A 56 2.45 10.16 -3.84
C ASN A 56 2.03 10.29 -5.30
N HIS A 57 1.27 9.32 -5.82
CA HIS A 57 0.82 9.29 -7.21
C HIS A 57 -0.07 10.50 -7.53
N LEU A 58 -1.02 10.82 -6.65
CA LEU A 58 -1.90 11.99 -6.77
C LEU A 58 -1.11 13.30 -6.85
N ASN A 59 -0.10 13.46 -5.99
CA ASN A 59 0.72 14.68 -5.93
C ASN A 59 1.79 14.79 -7.02
N THR A 60 2.04 13.73 -7.80
CA THR A 60 3.08 13.70 -8.84
C THR A 60 2.49 13.40 -10.21
N CYS A 61 2.41 12.13 -10.60
CA CYS A 61 1.94 11.67 -11.90
C CYS A 61 0.57 12.25 -12.28
N PHE A 62 -0.39 12.19 -11.34
CA PHE A 62 -1.74 12.66 -11.60
C PHE A 62 -1.78 14.20 -11.71
N LYS A 63 -1.19 14.92 -10.76
CA LYS A 63 -1.11 16.38 -10.78
C LYS A 63 -0.44 16.91 -12.05
N MET A 64 0.65 16.28 -12.49
CA MET A 64 1.31 16.62 -13.76
C MET A 64 0.37 16.41 -14.95
N ALA A 65 -0.36 15.29 -15.00
CA ALA A 65 -1.28 15.01 -16.10
C ALA A 65 -2.42 16.03 -16.18
N MET A 66 -3.00 16.40 -15.03
CA MET A 66 -4.07 17.40 -14.96
C MET A 66 -3.64 18.79 -15.42
N GLY A 67 -2.35 19.15 -15.27
CA GLY A 67 -1.79 20.41 -15.73
C GLY A 67 -1.60 20.52 -17.25
N THR A 68 -1.82 19.43 -18.01
CA THR A 68 -1.64 19.43 -19.47
C THR A 68 -2.94 19.76 -20.22
N LYS A 69 -2.82 20.09 -21.52
CA LYS A 69 -3.98 20.22 -22.43
C LYS A 69 -4.40 18.87 -23.07
N ASN A 70 -3.76 17.76 -22.73
CA ASN A 70 -4.01 16.46 -23.33
C ASN A 70 -5.13 15.71 -22.56
N GLU A 71 -6.35 15.80 -23.07
CA GLU A 71 -7.53 15.16 -22.44
C GLU A 71 -7.43 13.62 -22.37
N LYS A 72 -6.81 12.99 -23.36
CA LYS A 72 -6.58 11.53 -23.35
C LYS A 72 -5.73 11.13 -22.15
N MET A 73 -4.62 11.85 -21.92
CA MET A 73 -3.74 11.59 -20.78
C MET A 73 -4.45 11.81 -19.43
N LYS A 74 -5.31 12.83 -19.34
CA LYS A 74 -6.12 13.05 -18.13
C LYS A 74 -7.05 11.88 -17.84
N GLN A 75 -7.78 11.41 -18.85
CA GLN A 75 -8.68 10.27 -18.73
C GLN A 75 -7.92 8.99 -18.33
N GLU A 76 -6.78 8.71 -18.96
CA GLU A 76 -5.94 7.55 -18.63
C GLU A 76 -5.53 7.55 -17.15
N LYS A 77 -5.04 8.69 -16.63
CA LYS A 77 -4.65 8.81 -15.22
C LYS A 77 -5.81 8.72 -14.24
N ALA A 78 -6.99 9.21 -14.61
CA ALA A 78 -8.20 9.02 -13.80
C ALA A 78 -8.61 7.54 -13.75
N GLN A 79 -8.54 6.82 -14.88
CA GLN A 79 -8.86 5.40 -14.95
C GLN A 79 -7.89 4.53 -14.14
N GLU A 80 -6.59 4.87 -14.10
CA GLU A 80 -5.60 4.20 -13.24
C GLU A 80 -6.03 4.24 -11.76
N ILE A 81 -6.45 5.40 -11.25
CA ILE A 81 -6.89 5.57 -9.86
C ILE A 81 -8.17 4.76 -9.62
N LEU A 82 -9.18 4.89 -10.49
CA LEU A 82 -10.44 4.15 -10.37
C LEU A 82 -10.22 2.63 -10.33
N LYS A 83 -9.30 2.13 -11.16
CA LYS A 83 -8.94 0.71 -11.17
C LYS A 83 -8.36 0.26 -9.83
N VAL A 84 -7.45 1.04 -9.25
CA VAL A 84 -6.82 0.71 -7.97
C VAL A 84 -7.81 0.80 -6.81
N THR A 85 -8.64 1.85 -6.76
CA THR A 85 -9.67 2.01 -5.70
C THR A 85 -10.68 0.86 -5.71
N LYS A 86 -11.05 0.35 -6.89
CA LYS A 86 -11.91 -0.85 -7.00
C LYS A 86 -11.28 -2.12 -6.42
N LEU A 87 -9.94 -2.22 -6.41
CA LEU A 87 -9.24 -3.36 -5.79
C LEU A 87 -9.13 -3.20 -4.28
N PHE A 88 -8.97 -1.97 -3.79
CA PHE A 88 -8.85 -1.68 -2.36
C PHE A 88 -10.15 -1.91 -1.58
N ASN A 89 -11.29 -1.71 -2.22
CA ASN A 89 -12.62 -1.86 -1.62
C ASN A 89 -13.25 -3.25 -1.83
N LYS A 90 -12.50 -4.19 -2.43
CA LYS A 90 -12.88 -5.61 -2.46
C LYS A 90 -12.34 -6.30 -1.22
#